data_AF-T0RSK7-F1
#
_entry.id   AF-T0RSK7-F1
#
_cell.length_a   1.000
_cell.length_b   1.000
_cell.length_c   1.000
_cell.angle_alpha   90.00
_cell.angle_beta   90.00
_cell.angle_gamma   90.00
#
_symmetry.space_group_name_H-M   'P 1'
#
loop_
_entity.id
_entity.type
_entity.pdbx_description
1 polymer ?
#
loop_
_entity_poly.entity_id
_entity_poly.type
_entity_poly.pdbx_seq_one_letter_code
_entity_poly.pdbx_strand_id
1 'polypeptide(L)'
;MSYKLMAITLTALAVTSCGSNYKRPESIEAKMARFEDRRPYTNQVPLFQVQKYESHAMRGPASATSSKTGEASKFTNKRLYFLSLYEQYTQLSRFSDKRSAPNINICPNFHTSLSDFKERNVQANFPVTLTGNYSNFNEEYMVTHTPELLLPMTSDSQTPRVVDILKSQNNSESAKSLIDKAMGIHLAKTYSELVELCESGSSSNYYIYENLLTESKRKNILTKDENGLNILLKTTVFSNMALIKSLNTKVEKQAGRGIASTPEKSIVNDELFKRLNVNWSKDFFDK
;
A
#
# COMPACT_ATOMS: atom_id res chain seq x y z
N MET A 1 4.90 73.81 -37.09
CA MET A 1 5.38 73.24 -35.81
C MET A 1 4.55 72.01 -35.37
N SER A 2 4.00 71.20 -36.30
CA SER A 2 3.02 70.13 -35.98
C SER A 2 3.44 68.69 -36.30
N TYR A 3 4.49 68.46 -37.10
CA TYR A 3 4.89 67.09 -37.46
C TYR A 3 5.71 66.37 -36.39
N LYS A 4 6.47 67.11 -35.56
CA LYS A 4 7.25 66.53 -34.45
C LYS A 4 6.36 66.02 -33.33
N LEU A 5 5.25 66.70 -33.01
CA LEU A 5 4.30 66.24 -31.99
C LEU A 5 3.56 64.98 -32.45
N MET A 6 3.16 64.93 -33.73
CA MET A 6 2.43 63.79 -34.30
C MET A 6 3.30 62.53 -34.36
N ALA A 7 4.59 62.66 -34.67
CA ALA A 7 5.54 61.55 -34.68
C ALA A 7 5.82 60.97 -33.28
N ILE A 8 5.80 61.81 -32.24
CA ILE A 8 6.00 61.37 -30.84
C ILE A 8 4.75 60.66 -30.32
N THR A 9 3.54 61.12 -30.67
CA THR A 9 2.30 60.43 -30.28
C THR A 9 2.15 59.08 -30.98
N LEU A 10 2.56 58.96 -32.25
CA LEU A 10 2.45 57.71 -33.00
C LEU A 10 3.41 56.62 -32.47
N THR A 11 4.61 57.01 -32.03
CA THR A 11 5.56 56.08 -31.42
C THR A 11 5.16 55.68 -30.00
N ALA A 12 4.57 56.58 -29.20
CA ALA A 12 4.06 56.25 -27.87
C ALA A 12 2.91 55.22 -27.92
N LEU A 13 1.99 55.34 -28.87
CA LEU A 13 0.88 54.40 -29.05
C LEU A 13 1.32 52.99 -29.50
N ALA A 14 2.36 52.90 -30.34
CA ALA A 14 2.90 51.62 -30.81
C ALA A 14 3.61 50.82 -29.70
N VAL A 15 4.24 51.48 -28.73
CA VAL A 15 4.89 50.78 -27.60
C VAL A 15 3.86 50.28 -26.57
N THR A 16 2.72 50.97 -26.44
CA THR A 16 1.65 50.54 -25.52
C THR A 16 0.82 49.35 -26.03
N SER A 17 0.71 49.13 -27.35
CA SER A 17 -0.09 48.00 -27.88
C SER A 17 0.61 46.64 -27.80
N CYS A 18 1.94 46.62 -27.64
CA CYS A 18 2.70 45.38 -27.43
C CYS A 18 2.79 44.96 -25.95
N GLY A 19 2.43 45.85 -25.01
CA GLY A 19 2.47 45.58 -23.56
C GLY A 19 1.17 45.01 -22.98
N SER A 20 0.03 45.18 -23.65
CA SER A 20 -1.30 44.84 -23.09
C SER A 20 -1.73 43.38 -23.28
N ASN A 21 -1.02 42.59 -24.09
CA ASN A 21 -1.33 41.17 -24.33
C ASN A 21 -0.41 40.20 -23.58
N TYR A 22 0.44 40.70 -22.68
CA TYR A 22 1.22 39.83 -21.80
C TYR A 22 0.30 39.27 -20.71
N LYS A 23 -0.39 38.16 -21.01
CA LYS A 23 -1.06 37.35 -19.99
C LYS A 23 0.00 36.97 -18.95
N ARG A 24 -0.09 37.58 -17.77
CA ARG A 24 0.78 37.26 -16.64
C ARG A 24 0.75 35.74 -16.48
N PRO A 25 1.90 35.05 -16.45
CA PRO A 25 1.91 33.62 -16.23
C PRO A 25 1.18 33.36 -14.91
N GLU A 26 0.16 32.51 -14.96
CA GLU A 26 -0.60 32.13 -13.77
C GLU A 26 0.37 31.61 -12.72
N SER A 27 0.18 32.00 -11.46
CA SER A 27 0.97 31.47 -10.35
C SER A 27 0.79 29.96 -10.29
N ILE A 28 1.81 29.25 -9.78
CA ILE A 28 1.73 27.82 -9.52
C ILE A 28 0.50 27.51 -8.67
N GLU A 29 0.20 28.38 -7.71
CA GLU A 29 -0.97 28.31 -6.83
C GLU A 29 -2.30 28.43 -7.60
N ALA A 30 -2.41 29.34 -8.56
CA ALA A 30 -3.59 29.47 -9.42
C ALA A 30 -3.78 28.28 -10.39
N LYS A 31 -2.68 27.62 -10.79
CA LYS A 31 -2.70 26.37 -11.56
C LYS A 31 -3.10 25.18 -10.69
N MET A 32 -2.59 25.11 -9.46
CA MET A 32 -2.92 24.06 -8.49
C MET A 32 -4.37 24.14 -8.03
N ALA A 33 -4.92 25.36 -7.85
CA ALA A 33 -6.31 25.58 -7.47
C ALA A 33 -7.33 25.10 -8.51
N ARG A 34 -6.92 24.93 -9.77
CA ARG A 34 -7.75 24.41 -10.87
C ARG A 34 -7.41 22.97 -11.26
N PHE A 35 -6.46 22.36 -10.56
CA PHE A 35 -6.16 20.95 -10.75
C PHE A 35 -7.23 20.12 -10.05
N GLU A 36 -8.23 19.70 -10.80
CA GLU A 36 -9.07 18.58 -10.41
C GLU A 36 -8.36 17.30 -10.84
N ASP A 37 -8.08 16.42 -9.87
CA ASP A 37 -7.46 15.13 -10.14
C ASP A 37 -8.39 14.32 -11.05
N ARG A 38 -8.03 14.22 -12.34
CA ARG A 38 -8.92 13.67 -13.39
C ARG A 38 -9.15 12.16 -13.27
N ARG A 39 -8.63 11.53 -12.23
CA ARG A 39 -8.90 10.13 -11.90
C ARG A 39 -9.14 10.03 -10.40
N PRO A 40 -10.28 9.49 -9.93
CA PRO A 40 -10.35 9.06 -8.54
C PRO A 40 -9.17 8.11 -8.33
N TYR A 41 -8.42 8.28 -7.24
CA TYR A 41 -7.30 7.40 -6.87
C TYR A 41 -7.73 5.94 -7.04
N THR A 42 -7.28 5.29 -8.12
CA THR A 42 -7.55 3.86 -8.33
C THR A 42 -6.72 3.10 -7.30
N ASN A 43 -7.31 2.08 -6.67
CA ASN A 43 -6.65 1.26 -5.65
C ASN A 43 -6.33 1.96 -4.32
N GLN A 44 -7.29 2.73 -3.76
CA GLN A 44 -7.13 3.33 -2.43
C GLN A 44 -6.79 2.29 -1.36
N VAL A 45 -5.76 2.58 -0.57
CA VAL A 45 -5.31 1.76 0.57
C VAL A 45 -6.33 1.84 1.71
N PRO A 46 -6.73 0.71 2.32
CA PRO A 46 -7.60 0.70 3.49
C PRO A 46 -7.01 1.50 4.66
N LEU A 47 -7.88 2.18 5.42
CA LEU A 47 -7.47 2.91 6.62
C LEU A 47 -7.47 1.98 7.83
N PHE A 48 -6.28 1.56 8.25
CA PHE A 48 -6.09 0.78 9.47
C PHE A 48 -5.78 1.68 10.67
N GLN A 49 -6.27 1.26 11.84
CA GLN A 49 -5.96 1.90 13.11
C GLN A 49 -4.81 1.15 13.78
N VAL A 50 -3.82 1.89 14.26
CA VAL A 50 -2.68 1.34 14.99
C VAL A 50 -3.01 1.36 16.48
N GLN A 51 -2.70 0.26 17.18
CA GLN A 51 -2.75 0.23 18.63
C GLN A 51 -1.60 1.00 19.24
N LYS A 52 -1.71 1.35 20.52
CA LYS A 52 -0.57 1.87 21.29
C LYS A 52 0.64 0.94 21.10
N TYR A 53 1.63 1.44 20.36
CA TYR A 53 2.82 0.69 19.99
C TYR A 53 4.01 1.21 20.77
N GLU A 54 4.64 0.32 21.52
CA GLU A 54 5.90 0.58 22.19
C GLU A 54 6.97 -0.32 21.55
N SER A 55 7.99 0.30 20.94
CA SER A 55 9.07 -0.46 20.33
C SER A 55 9.89 -1.13 21.42
N HIS A 56 9.89 -2.47 21.46
CA HIS A 56 10.82 -3.20 22.31
C HIS A 56 12.10 -3.47 21.54
N ALA A 57 13.26 -3.17 22.14
CA ALA A 57 14.54 -3.50 21.53
C ALA A 57 14.70 -5.02 21.50
N MET A 58 14.52 -5.64 20.33
CA MET A 58 14.90 -7.04 20.12
C MET A 58 16.42 -7.16 20.23
N ARG A 59 16.90 -7.72 21.34
CA ARG A 59 18.28 -8.20 21.46
C ARG A 59 18.34 -9.60 20.85
N GLY A 60 18.70 -9.68 19.58
CA GLY A 60 18.96 -10.97 18.90
C GLY A 60 20.47 -11.24 18.81
N PRO A 61 20.90 -12.52 18.82
CA PRO A 61 22.31 -12.85 18.59
C PRO A 61 22.73 -12.40 17.19
N ALA A 62 23.92 -11.81 17.07
CA ALA A 62 24.45 -11.28 15.81
C ALA A 62 24.49 -12.33 14.67
N SER A 63 24.60 -13.62 15.02
CA SER A 63 24.59 -14.76 14.09
C SER A 63 23.24 -15.05 13.43
N ALA A 64 22.12 -14.54 13.94
CA ALA A 64 20.80 -14.69 13.32
C ALA A 64 20.58 -13.78 12.10
N THR A 65 21.56 -12.93 11.77
CA THR A 65 21.53 -12.01 10.62
C THR A 65 22.35 -12.49 9.42
N SER A 66 22.63 -13.80 9.30
CA SER A 66 23.28 -14.38 8.12
C SER A 66 22.31 -14.33 6.92
N SER A 67 22.36 -13.19 6.24
CA SER A 67 21.32 -12.79 5.33
C SER A 67 21.49 -13.48 3.96
N LYS A 68 20.44 -14.16 3.51
CA LYS A 68 20.15 -14.30 2.08
C LYS A 68 19.83 -12.94 1.41
N THR A 69 19.94 -11.80 2.11
CA THR A 69 19.57 -10.45 1.61
C THR A 69 20.53 -9.85 0.57
N GLY A 70 21.65 -10.52 0.29
CA GLY A 70 22.62 -10.06 -0.70
C GLY A 70 22.01 -9.83 -2.09
N GLU A 71 20.99 -10.61 -2.47
CA GLU A 71 20.37 -10.45 -3.80
C GLU A 71 19.23 -9.42 -3.82
N ALA A 72 18.35 -9.41 -2.82
CA ALA A 72 17.27 -8.42 -2.73
C ALA A 72 17.81 -6.99 -2.58
N SER A 73 18.97 -6.83 -1.94
CA SER A 73 19.66 -5.54 -1.85
C SER A 73 19.99 -4.92 -3.21
N LYS A 74 20.13 -5.73 -4.27
CA LYS A 74 20.41 -5.28 -5.64
C LYS A 74 19.16 -4.82 -6.40
N PHE A 75 17.96 -5.06 -5.88
CA PHE A 75 16.72 -4.68 -6.56
C PHE A 75 16.55 -3.16 -6.58
N THR A 76 15.98 -2.60 -7.65
CA THR A 76 15.52 -1.20 -7.61
C THR A 76 14.32 -1.07 -6.66
N ASN A 77 14.03 0.12 -6.15
CA ASN A 77 12.86 0.33 -5.26
C ASN A 77 11.57 -0.14 -5.93
N LYS A 78 11.45 0.14 -7.23
CA LYS A 78 10.37 -0.31 -8.10
C LYS A 78 10.26 -1.83 -8.19
N ARG A 79 11.37 -2.53 -8.48
CA ARG A 79 11.39 -4.00 -8.53
C ARG A 79 11.04 -4.60 -7.16
N LEU A 80 11.57 -4.03 -6.09
CA LEU A 80 11.31 -4.48 -4.73
C LEU A 80 9.84 -4.32 -4.35
N TYR A 81 9.25 -3.17 -4.67
CA TYR A 81 7.83 -2.89 -4.47
C TYR A 81 6.95 -3.90 -5.22
N PHE A 82 7.21 -4.08 -6.52
CA PHE A 82 6.45 -5.02 -7.34
C PHE A 82 6.52 -6.46 -6.81
N LEU A 83 7.72 -6.97 -6.49
CA LEU A 83 7.88 -8.34 -6.01
C LEU A 83 7.24 -8.55 -4.63
N SER A 84 7.34 -7.56 -3.73
CA SER A 84 6.67 -7.62 -2.43
C SER A 84 5.14 -7.62 -2.60
N LEU A 85 4.60 -6.74 -3.44
CA LEU A 85 3.16 -6.68 -3.69
C LEU A 85 2.65 -7.98 -4.36
N TYR A 86 3.42 -8.55 -5.28
CA TYR A 86 3.12 -9.83 -5.92
C TYR A 86 3.11 -10.98 -4.89
N GLU A 87 4.12 -11.05 -4.03
CA GLU A 87 4.16 -12.04 -2.95
C GLU A 87 2.93 -11.91 -2.04
N GLN A 88 2.61 -10.69 -1.60
CA GLN A 88 1.45 -10.41 -0.76
C GLN A 88 0.13 -10.78 -1.44
N TYR A 89 -0.02 -10.47 -2.73
CA TYR A 89 -1.16 -10.90 -3.53
C TYR A 89 -1.33 -12.42 -3.53
N THR A 90 -0.24 -13.16 -3.74
CA THR A 90 -0.29 -14.63 -3.71
C THR A 90 -0.67 -15.16 -2.33
N GLN A 91 -0.21 -14.54 -1.24
CA GLN A 91 -0.58 -14.93 0.12
C GLN A 91 -2.05 -14.60 0.43
N LEU A 92 -2.51 -13.40 0.08
CA LEU A 92 -3.90 -12.97 0.28
C LEU A 92 -4.90 -13.81 -0.51
N SER A 93 -4.51 -14.31 -1.70
CA SER A 93 -5.36 -15.18 -2.52
C SER A 93 -5.79 -16.47 -1.83
N ARG A 94 -5.08 -16.90 -0.79
CA ARG A 94 -5.42 -18.08 0.01
C ARG A 94 -6.65 -17.87 0.88
N PHE A 95 -7.00 -16.63 1.18
CA PHE A 95 -8.12 -16.22 2.04
C PHE A 95 -9.34 -15.75 1.26
N SER A 96 -9.34 -15.90 -0.07
CA SER A 96 -10.45 -15.54 -0.92
C SER A 96 -10.80 -16.70 -1.84
N ASP A 97 -11.99 -16.64 -2.44
CA ASP A 97 -12.39 -17.59 -3.47
C ASP A 97 -11.43 -17.53 -4.65
N LYS A 98 -11.05 -18.69 -5.19
CA LYS A 98 -10.12 -18.79 -6.34
C LYS A 98 -10.57 -17.98 -7.56
N ARG A 99 -11.88 -17.72 -7.71
CA ARG A 99 -12.43 -16.91 -8.81
C ARG A 99 -12.02 -15.43 -8.70
N SER A 100 -11.71 -14.96 -7.50
CA SER A 100 -11.32 -13.59 -7.20
C SER A 100 -9.80 -13.34 -7.37
N ALA A 101 -9.03 -14.38 -7.71
CA ALA A 101 -7.57 -14.35 -7.74
C ALA A 101 -6.99 -14.76 -9.12
N PRO A 102 -7.05 -13.89 -10.15
CA PRO A 102 -6.45 -14.21 -11.44
C PRO A 102 -4.92 -14.38 -11.35
N ASN A 103 -4.34 -15.26 -12.17
CA ASN A 103 -2.89 -15.45 -12.20
C ASN A 103 -2.21 -14.39 -13.09
N ILE A 104 -1.08 -13.87 -12.62
CA ILE A 104 -0.23 -12.96 -13.39
C ILE A 104 0.92 -13.77 -13.99
N ASN A 105 0.76 -14.18 -15.24
CA ASN A 105 1.77 -14.98 -15.94
C ASN A 105 2.77 -14.13 -16.73
N ILE A 106 2.33 -12.99 -17.25
CA ILE A 106 3.12 -12.14 -18.14
C ILE A 106 3.14 -10.74 -17.54
N CYS A 107 4.33 -10.16 -17.46
CA CYS A 107 4.54 -8.84 -16.89
C CYS A 107 5.70 -8.14 -17.60
N PRO A 108 5.48 -7.41 -18.71
CA PRO A 108 6.56 -6.91 -19.57
C PRO A 108 7.64 -6.12 -18.83
N ASN A 109 7.24 -5.20 -17.93
CA ASN A 109 8.18 -4.38 -17.16
C ASN A 109 8.99 -5.15 -16.08
N PHE A 110 8.53 -6.34 -15.69
CA PHE A 110 9.13 -7.13 -14.61
C PHE A 110 9.33 -8.61 -14.97
N HIS A 111 9.35 -8.96 -16.26
CA HIS A 111 9.22 -10.35 -16.71
C HIS A 111 10.28 -11.28 -16.10
N THR A 112 11.55 -10.92 -16.25
CA THR A 112 12.68 -11.67 -15.69
C THR A 112 12.60 -11.73 -14.17
N SER A 113 12.30 -10.60 -13.54
CA SER A 113 12.21 -10.49 -12.09
C SER A 113 11.12 -11.38 -11.52
N LEU A 114 9.97 -11.45 -12.18
CA LEU A 114 8.83 -12.28 -11.80
C LEU A 114 9.12 -13.77 -12.03
N SER A 115 9.74 -14.12 -13.15
CA SER A 115 10.14 -15.51 -13.45
C SER A 115 11.11 -16.02 -12.40
N ASP A 116 12.21 -15.30 -12.17
CA ASP A 116 13.23 -15.66 -11.19
C ASP A 116 12.63 -15.78 -9.78
N PHE A 117 11.66 -14.93 -9.46
CA PHE A 117 10.99 -14.93 -8.16
C PHE A 117 10.09 -16.16 -8.00
N LYS A 118 9.31 -16.53 -9.02
CA LYS A 118 8.44 -17.72 -9.02
C LYS A 118 9.22 -19.02 -8.90
N GLU A 119 10.36 -19.12 -9.59
CA GLU A 119 11.23 -20.30 -9.53
C GLU A 119 11.80 -20.53 -8.12
N ARG A 120 12.12 -19.44 -7.41
CA ARG A 120 12.70 -19.50 -6.07
C ARG A 120 11.67 -19.63 -4.96
N ASN A 121 10.47 -19.10 -5.15
CA ASN A 121 9.42 -19.05 -4.13
C ASN A 121 8.22 -19.89 -4.57
N VAL A 122 8.42 -21.20 -4.63
CA VAL A 122 7.34 -22.17 -4.87
C VAL A 122 6.52 -22.29 -3.57
N GLN A 123 5.60 -21.35 -3.34
CA GLN A 123 4.66 -21.45 -2.23
C GLN A 123 3.44 -22.28 -2.65
N ALA A 124 3.13 -23.31 -1.87
CA ALA A 124 1.93 -24.11 -2.08
C ALA A 124 0.69 -23.29 -1.66
N ASN A 125 -0.06 -22.80 -2.63
CA ASN A 125 -1.28 -22.01 -2.41
C ASN A 125 -2.48 -22.91 -2.12
N PHE A 126 -2.58 -23.38 -0.88
CA PHE A 126 -3.79 -24.03 -0.39
C PHE A 126 -4.80 -22.99 0.12
N PRO A 127 -6.08 -23.09 -0.28
CA PRO A 127 -7.12 -22.22 0.25
C PRO A 127 -7.27 -22.47 1.76
N VAL A 128 -7.49 -21.40 2.51
CA VAL A 128 -7.60 -21.43 3.96
C VAL A 128 -8.94 -20.85 4.36
N THR A 129 -9.63 -21.54 5.27
CA THR A 129 -10.88 -21.05 5.83
C THR A 129 -10.60 -20.14 7.02
N LEU A 130 -11.13 -18.92 6.99
CA LEU A 130 -11.06 -18.02 8.14
C LEU A 130 -11.93 -18.54 9.28
N THR A 131 -11.32 -18.66 10.45
CA THR A 131 -11.99 -19.04 11.70
C THR A 131 -11.79 -17.91 12.70
N GLY A 132 -12.85 -17.11 12.89
CA GLY A 132 -12.87 -16.03 13.87
C GLY A 132 -14.22 -16.02 14.56
N ASN A 133 -14.22 -15.88 15.87
CA ASN A 133 -15.45 -15.61 16.59
C ASN A 133 -15.74 -14.11 16.50
N TYR A 134 -16.72 -13.74 15.67
CA TYR A 134 -17.19 -12.37 15.52
C TYR A 134 -18.50 -12.11 16.31
N SER A 135 -18.89 -13.03 17.20
CA SER A 135 -20.16 -12.97 17.93
C SER A 135 -20.23 -11.84 18.96
N ASN A 136 -19.10 -11.48 19.56
CA ASN A 136 -19.02 -10.48 20.62
C ASN A 136 -18.34 -9.22 20.08
N PHE A 137 -19.14 -8.37 19.44
CA PHE A 137 -18.65 -7.13 18.85
C PHE A 137 -18.31 -6.10 19.95
N ASN A 138 -17.05 -6.08 20.39
CA ASN A 138 -16.48 -4.93 21.10
C ASN A 138 -15.74 -4.07 20.07
N GLU A 139 -16.32 -2.92 19.73
CA GLU A 139 -15.85 -2.05 18.65
C GLU A 139 -14.37 -1.66 18.80
N GLU A 140 -13.98 -1.19 19.98
CA GLU A 140 -12.62 -0.68 20.22
C GLU A 140 -11.58 -1.81 20.13
N TYR A 141 -11.91 -2.99 20.65
CA TYR A 141 -11.03 -4.16 20.58
C TYR A 141 -10.94 -4.70 19.14
N MET A 142 -12.07 -4.81 18.44
CA MET A 142 -12.13 -5.44 17.13
C MET A 142 -11.49 -4.55 16.05
N VAL A 143 -11.76 -3.24 16.05
CA VAL A 143 -11.18 -2.30 15.08
C VAL A 143 -9.65 -2.30 15.14
N THR A 144 -9.09 -2.52 16.31
CA THR A 144 -7.64 -2.46 16.51
C THR A 144 -6.93 -3.80 16.30
N HIS A 145 -7.59 -4.94 16.56
CA HIS A 145 -6.99 -6.28 16.42
C HIS A 145 -7.40 -7.05 15.16
N THR A 146 -8.39 -6.55 14.40
CA THR A 146 -8.92 -7.24 13.22
C THR A 146 -8.99 -6.31 12.01
N PRO A 147 -7.85 -6.00 11.37
CA PRO A 147 -7.78 -5.09 10.21
C PRO A 147 -8.69 -5.51 9.04
N GLU A 148 -9.00 -6.80 8.88
CA GLU A 148 -9.94 -7.28 7.88
C GLU A 148 -11.37 -6.71 8.05
N LEU A 149 -11.76 -6.29 9.26
CA LEU A 149 -13.04 -5.62 9.49
C LEU A 149 -13.04 -4.16 8.99
N LEU A 150 -11.86 -3.61 8.72
CA LEU A 150 -11.70 -2.26 8.19
C LEU A 150 -11.60 -2.23 6.67
N LEU A 151 -11.72 -3.40 6.02
CA LEU A 151 -11.72 -3.46 4.57
C LEU A 151 -12.99 -2.84 3.98
N PRO A 152 -12.86 -2.08 2.87
CA PRO A 152 -14.00 -1.50 2.18
C PRO A 152 -14.83 -2.58 1.49
N MET A 153 -16.14 -2.35 1.45
CA MET A 153 -17.12 -3.23 0.80
C MET A 153 -17.39 -2.84 -0.66
N THR A 154 -16.64 -1.87 -1.19
CA THR A 154 -16.72 -1.37 -2.57
C THR A 154 -15.32 -1.13 -3.13
N SER A 155 -15.18 -1.15 -4.46
CA SER A 155 -13.89 -0.89 -5.12
C SER A 155 -13.47 0.58 -5.06
N ASP A 156 -14.44 1.48 -5.15
CA ASP A 156 -14.23 2.89 -5.48
C ASP A 156 -14.28 3.82 -4.26
N SER A 157 -14.64 3.28 -3.09
CA SER A 157 -14.76 4.04 -1.85
C SER A 157 -14.17 3.29 -0.66
N GLN A 158 -13.64 4.02 0.31
CA GLN A 158 -13.15 3.47 1.59
C GLN A 158 -14.30 3.05 2.52
N THR A 159 -15.51 3.52 2.27
CA THR A 159 -16.71 3.22 3.06
C THR A 159 -17.89 2.80 2.17
N PRO A 160 -18.80 1.94 2.66
CA PRO A 160 -18.80 1.32 3.99
C PRO A 160 -17.74 0.24 4.12
N ARG A 161 -17.22 0.06 5.34
CA ARG A 161 -16.33 -1.06 5.70
C ARG A 161 -17.15 -2.22 6.24
N VAL A 162 -16.53 -3.40 6.37
CA VAL A 162 -17.16 -4.57 6.99
C VAL A 162 -17.73 -4.23 8.37
N VAL A 163 -16.96 -3.51 9.19
CA VAL A 163 -17.35 -3.06 10.53
C VAL A 163 -18.61 -2.18 10.52
N ASP A 164 -18.75 -1.31 9.51
CA ASP A 164 -19.87 -0.38 9.41
C ASP A 164 -21.17 -1.14 9.06
N ILE A 165 -21.07 -2.17 8.20
CA ILE A 165 -22.21 -3.04 7.87
C ILE A 165 -22.60 -3.91 9.07
N LEU A 166 -21.62 -4.50 9.76
CA LEU A 166 -21.88 -5.35 10.92
C LEU A 166 -22.63 -4.63 12.03
N LYS A 167 -22.27 -3.37 12.29
CA LYS A 167 -23.01 -2.50 13.22
C LYS A 167 -24.46 -2.31 12.80
N SER A 168 -24.71 -2.14 11.51
CA SER A 168 -26.07 -1.88 11.00
C SER A 168 -26.98 -3.10 11.02
N GLN A 169 -26.43 -4.33 10.97
CA GLN A 169 -27.21 -5.56 10.79
C GLN A 169 -27.48 -6.34 12.09
N ASN A 170 -26.82 -6.00 13.19
CA ASN A 170 -26.97 -6.66 14.51
C ASN A 170 -26.88 -8.21 14.47
N ASN A 171 -26.25 -8.77 13.43
CA ASN A 171 -26.14 -10.20 13.19
C ASN A 171 -24.69 -10.58 12.88
N SER A 172 -24.07 -11.31 13.80
CA SER A 172 -22.68 -11.76 13.73
C SER A 172 -22.45 -12.94 12.79
N GLU A 173 -23.48 -13.72 12.44
CA GLU A 173 -23.37 -14.82 11.46
C GLU A 173 -23.03 -14.32 10.05
N SER A 174 -23.28 -13.03 9.77
CA SER A 174 -22.95 -12.37 8.51
C SER A 174 -21.46 -12.00 8.35
N ALA A 175 -20.69 -11.92 9.46
CA ALA A 175 -19.34 -11.34 9.46
C ALA A 175 -18.36 -12.05 8.53
N LYS A 176 -18.37 -13.39 8.54
CA LYS A 176 -17.50 -14.18 7.67
C LYS A 176 -17.78 -13.88 6.20
N SER A 177 -19.04 -13.90 5.80
CA SER A 177 -19.44 -13.63 4.42
C SER A 177 -19.08 -12.20 3.96
N LEU A 178 -19.17 -11.23 4.87
CA LEU A 178 -18.78 -9.84 4.60
C LEU A 178 -17.26 -9.70 4.46
N ILE A 179 -16.49 -10.37 5.33
CA ILE A 179 -15.02 -10.41 5.23
C ILE A 179 -14.61 -11.08 3.93
N ASP A 180 -15.17 -12.24 3.58
CA ASP A 180 -14.84 -12.96 2.34
C ASP A 180 -15.10 -12.08 1.10
N LYS A 181 -16.23 -11.33 1.10
CA LYS A 181 -16.55 -10.36 0.06
C LYS A 181 -15.55 -9.20 0.02
N ALA A 182 -15.24 -8.60 1.17
CA ALA A 182 -14.28 -7.49 1.26
C ALA A 182 -12.86 -7.92 0.84
N MET A 183 -12.47 -9.14 1.20
CA MET A 183 -11.23 -9.77 0.77
C MET A 183 -11.18 -9.94 -0.75
N GLY A 184 -12.27 -10.39 -1.37
CA GLY A 184 -12.37 -10.48 -2.83
C GLY A 184 -12.17 -9.13 -3.52
N ILE A 185 -12.79 -8.07 -2.98
CA ILE A 185 -12.62 -6.69 -3.50
C ILE A 185 -11.19 -6.20 -3.32
N HIS A 186 -10.61 -6.40 -2.14
CA HIS A 186 -9.23 -5.98 -1.84
C HIS A 186 -8.21 -6.71 -2.72
N LEU A 187 -8.44 -8.00 -2.96
CA LEU A 187 -7.60 -8.82 -3.82
C LEU A 187 -7.71 -8.37 -5.29
N ALA A 188 -8.90 -8.04 -5.77
CA ALA A 188 -9.12 -7.50 -7.11
C ALA A 188 -8.42 -6.14 -7.30
N LYS A 189 -8.44 -5.26 -6.29
CA LYS A 189 -7.69 -3.99 -6.30
C LYS A 189 -6.18 -4.21 -6.33
N THR A 190 -5.68 -5.14 -5.52
CA THR A 190 -4.26 -5.51 -5.50
C THR A 190 -3.83 -6.08 -6.85
N TYR A 191 -4.66 -6.92 -7.47
CA TYR A 191 -4.43 -7.44 -8.81
C TYR A 191 -4.40 -6.32 -9.87
N SER A 192 -5.37 -5.41 -9.83
CA SER A 192 -5.44 -4.25 -10.73
C SER A 192 -4.17 -3.41 -10.66
N GLU A 193 -3.67 -3.16 -9.45
CA GLU A 193 -2.39 -2.47 -9.26
C GLU A 193 -1.21 -3.25 -9.86
N LEU A 194 -1.15 -4.57 -9.66
CA LEU A 194 -0.09 -5.39 -10.25
C LEU A 194 -0.13 -5.38 -11.79
N VAL A 195 -1.32 -5.37 -12.39
CA VAL A 195 -1.50 -5.22 -13.84
C VAL A 195 -1.01 -3.84 -14.31
N GLU A 196 -1.38 -2.77 -13.61
CA GLU A 196 -0.91 -1.41 -13.89
C GLU A 196 0.63 -1.33 -13.84
N LEU A 197 1.25 -1.93 -12.82
CA LEU A 197 2.70 -2.04 -12.70
C LEU A 197 3.29 -2.85 -13.86
N CYS A 198 2.65 -3.95 -14.26
CA CYS A 198 3.12 -4.76 -15.37
C CYS A 198 3.10 -4.02 -16.71
N GLU A 199 2.08 -3.22 -16.97
CA GLU A 199 1.89 -2.49 -18.22
C GLU A 199 2.71 -1.19 -18.28
N SER A 200 2.67 -0.38 -17.22
CA SER A 200 3.27 0.96 -17.19
C SER A 200 4.60 1.03 -16.43
N GLY A 201 4.90 0.03 -15.61
CA GLY A 201 6.08 0.02 -14.75
C GLY A 201 5.93 0.90 -13.50
N SER A 202 4.78 1.53 -13.26
CA SER A 202 4.49 2.30 -12.04
C SER A 202 3.00 2.21 -11.68
N SER A 203 2.67 2.70 -10.49
CA SER A 203 1.29 2.86 -10.02
C SER A 203 1.24 4.10 -9.12
N SER A 204 0.06 4.66 -8.89
CA SER A 204 -0.11 5.77 -7.92
C SER A 204 0.40 5.37 -6.53
N ASN A 205 0.13 4.14 -6.09
CA ASN A 205 0.58 3.62 -4.81
C ASN A 205 2.10 3.38 -4.75
N TYR A 206 2.73 3.02 -5.88
CA TYR A 206 4.21 2.99 -5.98
C TYR A 206 4.81 4.38 -5.72
N TYR A 207 4.23 5.44 -6.30
CA TYR A 207 4.73 6.80 -6.06
C TYR A 207 4.51 7.26 -4.61
N ILE A 208 3.41 6.86 -3.97
CA ILE A 208 3.22 7.10 -2.53
C ILE A 208 4.36 6.43 -1.73
N TYR A 209 4.68 5.17 -2.04
CA TYR A 209 5.79 4.46 -1.41
C TYR A 209 7.16 5.12 -1.67
N GLU A 210 7.43 5.54 -2.90
CA GLU A 210 8.68 6.20 -3.29
C GLU A 210 8.84 7.57 -2.60
N ASN A 211 7.74 8.32 -2.49
CA ASN A 211 7.70 9.58 -1.74
C ASN A 211 7.95 9.35 -0.25
N LEU A 212 7.34 8.32 0.35
CA LEU A 212 7.60 7.94 1.74
C LEU A 212 9.07 7.58 1.96
N LEU A 213 9.67 6.82 1.04
CA LEU A 213 11.08 6.47 1.09
C LEU A 213 11.99 7.69 1.00
N THR A 214 11.63 8.67 0.18
CA THR A 214 12.39 9.91 0.03
C THR A 214 12.26 10.80 1.27
N GLU A 215 11.03 11.02 1.75
CA GLU A 215 10.77 11.90 2.89
C GLU A 215 11.26 11.31 4.22
N SER A 216 11.22 9.99 4.39
CA SER A 216 11.80 9.33 5.57
C SER A 216 13.30 9.56 5.70
N LYS A 217 14.05 9.53 4.58
CA LYS A 217 15.48 9.83 4.55
C LYS A 217 15.79 11.31 4.80
N ARG A 218 14.90 12.22 4.38
CA ARG A 218 15.11 13.67 4.49
C ARG A 218 14.74 14.25 5.85
N LYS A 219 13.60 13.82 6.40
CA LYS A 219 12.96 14.48 7.56
C LYS A 219 12.78 13.57 8.77
N ASN A 220 13.19 12.30 8.68
CA ASN A 220 13.00 11.31 9.74
C ASN A 220 11.54 11.23 10.25
N ILE A 221 10.57 11.23 9.31
CA ILE A 221 9.13 11.19 9.64
C ILE A 221 8.67 9.83 10.20
N LEU A 222 9.50 8.79 10.13
CA LEU A 222 9.20 7.44 10.59
C LEU A 222 9.73 7.22 12.02
N THR A 223 9.06 7.86 12.97
CA THR A 223 9.32 7.72 14.41
C THR A 223 8.94 6.32 14.91
N LYS A 224 9.59 5.85 15.98
CA LYS A 224 9.37 4.50 16.55
C LYS A 224 8.14 4.45 17.46
N ASP A 225 7.02 4.96 16.97
CA ASP A 225 5.79 5.15 17.72
C ASP A 225 4.57 4.82 16.83
N GLU A 226 3.38 5.06 17.39
CA GLU A 226 2.11 4.89 16.68
C GLU A 226 2.03 5.76 15.41
N ASN A 227 2.57 6.97 15.44
CA ASN A 227 2.56 7.87 14.29
C ASN A 227 3.38 7.30 13.12
N GLY A 228 4.57 6.77 13.39
CA GLY A 228 5.39 6.13 12.37
C GLY A 228 4.70 4.91 11.75
N LEU A 229 4.04 4.08 12.57
CA LEU A 229 3.25 2.95 12.06
C LEU A 229 2.03 3.41 11.25
N ASN A 230 1.32 4.44 11.70
CA ASN A 230 0.19 5.03 10.96
C ASN A 230 0.65 5.57 9.60
N ILE A 231 1.87 6.10 9.50
CA ILE A 231 2.45 6.51 8.22
C ILE A 231 2.75 5.30 7.33
N LEU A 232 3.33 4.21 7.88
CA LEU A 232 3.63 3.01 7.12
C LEU A 232 2.36 2.37 6.55
N LEU A 233 1.32 2.20 7.35
CA LEU A 233 0.06 1.57 6.96
C LEU A 233 -0.74 2.33 5.90
N LYS A 234 -0.36 3.59 5.58
CA LYS A 234 -0.92 4.32 4.44
C LYS A 234 -0.42 3.81 3.09
N THR A 235 0.54 2.89 3.06
CA THR A 235 1.04 2.28 1.83
C THR A 235 0.50 0.85 1.67
N THR A 236 0.22 0.45 0.43
CA THR A 236 -0.32 -0.87 0.09
C THR A 236 0.52 -2.02 0.65
N VAL A 237 1.85 -1.90 0.58
CA VAL A 237 2.76 -2.97 1.00
C VAL A 237 2.69 -3.21 2.51
N PHE A 238 2.68 -2.18 3.35
CA PHE A 238 2.60 -2.37 4.80
C PHE A 238 1.17 -2.65 5.26
N SER A 239 0.16 -2.08 4.60
CA SER A 239 -1.25 -2.43 4.88
C SER A 239 -1.48 -3.93 4.63
N ASN A 240 -1.00 -4.45 3.51
CA ASN A 240 -1.13 -5.87 3.18
C ASN A 240 -0.34 -6.74 4.16
N MET A 241 0.85 -6.34 4.61
CA MET A 241 1.58 -7.07 5.65
C MET A 241 0.75 -7.19 6.94
N ALA A 242 0.14 -6.09 7.41
CA ALA A 242 -0.70 -6.10 8.60
C ALA A 242 -1.93 -7.02 8.42
N LEU A 243 -2.56 -6.97 7.25
CA LEU A 243 -3.70 -7.82 6.92
C LEU A 243 -3.32 -9.30 6.89
N ILE A 244 -2.26 -9.65 6.16
CA ILE A 244 -1.73 -11.02 6.06
C ILE A 244 -1.41 -11.59 7.44
N LYS A 245 -0.73 -10.80 8.29
CA LYS A 245 -0.43 -11.19 9.67
C LYS A 245 -1.71 -11.53 10.44
N SER A 246 -2.69 -10.62 10.47
CA SER A 246 -3.96 -10.84 11.17
C SER A 246 -4.63 -12.15 10.73
N LEU A 247 -4.70 -12.36 9.41
CA LEU A 247 -5.32 -13.55 8.82
C LEU A 247 -4.55 -14.83 9.19
N ASN A 248 -3.22 -14.83 9.10
CA ASN A 248 -2.38 -15.98 9.48
C ASN A 248 -2.51 -16.33 10.96
N THR A 249 -2.50 -15.35 11.87
CA THR A 249 -2.67 -15.59 13.31
C THR A 249 -4.00 -16.29 13.63
N LYS A 250 -5.06 -16.04 12.85
CA LYS A 250 -6.36 -16.71 13.03
C LYS A 250 -6.36 -18.17 12.57
N VAL A 251 -5.48 -18.52 11.64
CA VAL A 251 -5.31 -19.90 11.12
C VAL A 251 -4.45 -20.74 12.06
N GLU A 252 -3.31 -20.19 12.49
CA GLU A 252 -2.34 -20.92 13.32
C GLU A 252 -2.91 -21.34 14.68
N LYS A 253 -3.81 -20.54 15.26
CA LYS A 253 -4.52 -20.88 16.51
C LYS A 253 -5.32 -22.19 16.45
N GLN A 254 -5.63 -22.71 15.26
CA GLN A 254 -6.35 -23.97 15.09
C GLN A 254 -5.45 -25.18 14.82
N ALA A 255 -4.25 -24.99 14.30
CA ALA A 255 -3.32 -26.07 13.99
C ALA A 255 -2.64 -26.55 15.29
N GLY A 256 -3.41 -27.20 16.17
CA GLY A 256 -2.98 -27.61 17.51
C GLY A 256 -1.75 -28.52 17.57
N ARG A 257 -1.28 -29.06 16.43
CA ARG A 257 0.01 -29.77 16.27
C ARG A 257 0.44 -29.70 14.79
N GLY A 258 1.11 -28.64 14.38
CA GLY A 258 1.73 -28.50 13.05
C GLY A 258 3.26 -28.58 13.13
N ILE A 259 3.90 -29.22 12.16
CA ILE A 259 5.37 -29.36 12.05
C ILE A 259 6.02 -27.97 12.14
N ALA A 260 7.09 -27.85 12.93
CA ALA A 260 7.87 -26.63 13.15
C ALA A 260 8.68 -26.20 11.91
N SER A 261 8.08 -26.16 10.73
CA SER A 261 8.62 -25.39 9.61
C SER A 261 8.25 -23.94 9.87
N THR A 262 9.21 -23.17 10.37
CA THR A 262 9.11 -21.71 10.41
C THR A 262 8.75 -21.24 9.01
N PRO A 263 7.70 -20.41 8.82
CA PRO A 263 7.40 -19.85 7.52
C PRO A 263 8.66 -19.17 6.98
N GLU A 264 9.05 -19.52 5.75
CA GLU A 264 10.27 -18.96 5.16
C GLU A 264 10.12 -17.45 5.09
N LYS A 265 11.08 -16.75 5.71
CA LYS A 265 11.03 -15.30 5.87
C LYS A 265 11.12 -14.61 4.51
N SER A 266 10.16 -13.73 4.21
CA SER A 266 10.16 -12.97 2.95
C SER A 266 11.39 -12.07 2.85
N ILE A 267 12.29 -12.41 1.92
CA ILE A 267 13.53 -11.66 1.66
C ILE A 267 13.21 -10.26 1.13
N VAL A 268 12.15 -10.12 0.33
CA VAL A 268 11.75 -8.82 -0.25
C VAL A 268 11.13 -7.90 0.81
N ASN A 269 10.32 -8.41 1.72
CA ASN A 269 9.76 -7.61 2.81
C ASN A 269 10.88 -7.14 3.76
N ASP A 270 11.83 -8.02 4.10
CA ASP A 270 12.97 -7.68 4.93
C ASP A 270 13.80 -6.51 4.37
N GLU A 271 13.98 -6.47 3.06
CA GLU A 271 14.68 -5.40 2.37
C GLU A 271 13.85 -4.10 2.33
N LEU A 272 12.51 -4.16 2.25
CA LEU A 272 11.64 -2.98 2.39
C LEU A 272 11.84 -2.28 3.74
N PHE A 273 11.81 -3.05 4.84
CA PHE A 273 12.06 -2.52 6.19
C PHE A 273 13.43 -1.86 6.29
N LYS A 274 14.46 -2.49 5.71
CA LYS A 274 15.83 -1.98 5.72
C LYS A 274 15.94 -0.66 4.96
N ARG A 275 15.34 -0.53 3.78
CA ARG A 275 15.42 0.69 2.96
C ARG A 275 14.76 1.91 3.59
N LEU A 276 13.67 1.68 4.30
CA LEU A 276 12.95 2.70 5.05
C LEU A 276 13.54 2.96 6.44
N ASN A 277 14.57 2.21 6.85
CA ASN A 277 15.14 2.25 8.20
C ASN A 277 14.09 2.01 9.30
N VAL A 278 13.11 1.14 9.03
CA VAL A 278 11.99 0.81 9.93
C VAL A 278 12.05 -0.62 10.45
N ASN A 279 13.27 -1.17 10.61
CA ASN A 279 13.47 -2.50 11.20
C ASN A 279 12.84 -2.64 12.60
N TRP A 280 12.68 -1.54 13.33
CA TRP A 280 11.99 -1.52 14.61
C TRP A 280 10.52 -1.96 14.49
N SER A 281 9.87 -1.68 13.35
CA SER A 281 8.45 -2.00 13.13
C SER A 281 8.19 -3.47 12.80
N LYS A 282 9.24 -4.29 12.57
CA LYS A 282 9.07 -5.71 12.22
C LYS A 282 8.23 -6.47 13.23
N ASP A 283 8.36 -6.17 14.52
CA ASP A 283 7.55 -6.78 15.57
C ASP A 283 6.04 -6.62 15.35
N PHE A 284 5.63 -5.50 14.74
CA PHE A 284 4.24 -5.27 14.39
C PHE A 284 3.78 -6.18 13.24
N PHE A 285 4.66 -6.52 12.29
CA PHE A 285 4.30 -7.27 11.07
C PHE A 285 4.70 -8.76 11.06
N ASP A 286 5.68 -9.18 11.87
CA ASP A 286 6.30 -10.51 11.83
C ASP A 286 6.01 -11.40 13.06
N LYS A 287 5.53 -10.84 14.19
CA LYS A 287 5.21 -11.62 15.40
C LYS A 287 3.89 -12.37 15.33
#